data_AF-Q8U1F8-F1
#
_entry.id   AF-Q8U1F8-F1
#
_cell.length_a   1.000
_cell.length_b   1.000
_cell.length_c   1.000
_cell.angle_alpha   90.00
_cell.angle_beta   90.00
_cell.angle_gamma   90.00
#
_symmetry.space_group_name_H-M   'P 1'
#
loop_
_entity.id
_entity.type
_entity.pdbx_description
1 polymer ?
#
loop_
_entity_poly.entity_id
_entity_poly.type
_entity_poly.pdbx_seq_one_letter_code
_entity_poly.pdbx_strand_id
1 'polypeptide(L)'
;MKRFFAFAMVLLFLLSALPVFGAQEYVKKVSVFSGHLKEDQKLQINEYLIRIEFGIDGSPYVIIEANNSIKEILKADFGAEVETGNLIVSCGSYDAEKGLFIVVLWKAIGEEYKVEKGSFVKNFEVLEVNSTEITIERGTSVFYIKANESVKVDKYILEFTGKSLVIYELPQVTVKGEKTFEISVSFPYKEVVAKPGDVLKFSNSY
;
A
#
# COMPACT_ATOMS: atom_id res chain seq x y z
N MET A 1 17.44 -27.95 -46.77
CA MET A 1 16.50 -26.86 -46.37
C MET A 1 15.42 -27.31 -45.38
N LYS A 2 14.64 -28.37 -45.66
CA LYS A 2 13.54 -28.81 -44.76
C LYS A 2 13.96 -29.15 -43.31
N ARG A 3 15.15 -29.72 -43.11
CA ARG A 3 15.68 -30.06 -41.76
C ARG A 3 16.06 -28.84 -40.92
N PHE A 4 16.53 -27.76 -41.55
CA PHE A 4 16.84 -26.49 -40.86
C PHE A 4 15.55 -25.78 -40.42
N PHE A 5 14.50 -25.84 -41.25
CA PHE A 5 13.20 -25.28 -40.90
C PHE A 5 12.56 -25.98 -39.70
N ALA A 6 12.62 -27.33 -39.67
CA ALA A 6 12.11 -28.09 -38.54
C ALA A 6 12.86 -27.77 -37.23
N PHE A 7 14.19 -27.63 -37.32
CA PHE A 7 15.02 -27.27 -36.16
C PHE A 7 14.72 -25.86 -35.64
N ALA A 8 14.59 -24.89 -36.54
CA ALA A 8 14.22 -23.52 -36.18
C ALA A 8 12.82 -23.44 -35.51
N MET A 9 11.87 -24.25 -35.99
CA MET A 9 10.51 -24.28 -35.44
C MET A 9 10.47 -24.90 -34.04
N VAL A 10 11.23 -25.96 -33.80
CA VAL A 10 11.38 -26.58 -32.47
C VAL A 10 12.08 -25.62 -31.49
N LEU A 11 13.09 -24.88 -31.95
CA LEU A 11 13.81 -23.90 -31.13
C LEU A 11 12.91 -22.71 -30.74
N LEU A 12 12.08 -22.21 -31.66
CA LEU A 12 11.07 -21.18 -31.35
C LEU A 12 10.03 -21.67 -30.34
N PHE A 13 9.60 -22.94 -30.47
CA PHE A 13 8.65 -23.53 -29.53
C PHE A 13 9.25 -23.68 -28.12
N LEU A 14 10.52 -24.10 -28.03
CA LEU A 14 11.25 -24.18 -26.76
C LEU A 14 11.46 -22.81 -26.11
N LEU A 15 11.73 -21.76 -26.91
CA LEU A 15 11.84 -20.39 -26.41
C LEU A 15 10.50 -19.83 -25.91
N SER A 16 9.37 -20.22 -26.52
CA SER A 16 8.03 -19.83 -26.06
C SER A 16 7.58 -20.54 -24.78
N ALA A 17 8.22 -21.66 -24.45
CA ALA A 17 7.93 -22.47 -23.26
C ALA A 17 8.82 -22.10 -22.06
N LEU A 18 9.79 -21.19 -22.23
CA LEU A 18 10.51 -20.63 -21.10
C LEU A 18 9.51 -19.82 -20.28
N PRO A 19 9.33 -20.11 -18.98
CA PRO A 19 8.58 -19.21 -18.12
C PRO A 19 9.29 -17.85 -18.23
N VAL A 20 8.55 -16.86 -18.72
CA VAL A 20 8.98 -15.47 -18.58
C VAL A 20 9.08 -15.27 -17.07
N PHE A 21 10.30 -15.33 -16.54
CA PHE A 21 10.61 -14.84 -15.21
C PHE A 21 10.34 -13.34 -15.26
N GLY A 22 9.05 -12.98 -15.22
CA GLY A 22 8.63 -11.62 -15.00
C GLY A 22 9.29 -11.17 -13.71
N ALA A 23 9.88 -9.98 -13.71
CA ALA A 23 10.27 -9.32 -12.48
C ALA A 23 9.09 -9.45 -11.51
N GLN A 24 9.34 -10.05 -10.34
CA GLN A 24 8.30 -10.20 -9.33
C GLN A 24 7.84 -8.79 -8.95
N GLU A 25 6.62 -8.42 -9.32
CA GLU A 25 6.09 -7.11 -9.00
C GLU A 25 5.70 -7.10 -7.51
N TYR A 26 6.44 -6.34 -6.72
CA TYR A 26 6.17 -6.20 -5.29
C TYR A 26 4.98 -5.26 -5.11
N VAL A 27 3.78 -5.79 -4.89
CA VAL A 27 2.58 -4.98 -4.65
C VAL A 27 2.07 -5.21 -3.23
N LYS A 28 1.93 -4.13 -2.46
CA LYS A 28 1.31 -4.14 -1.12
C LYS A 28 0.08 -3.25 -1.09
N LYS A 29 -1.01 -3.77 -0.52
CA LYS A 29 -2.20 -2.98 -0.15
C LYS A 29 -1.98 -2.42 1.25
N VAL A 30 -1.98 -1.11 1.38
CA VAL A 30 -1.72 -0.41 2.65
C VAL A 30 -2.89 0.49 2.97
N SER A 31 -3.43 0.41 4.19
CA SER A 31 -4.42 1.39 4.66
C SER A 31 -3.75 2.75 4.81
N VAL A 32 -4.19 3.73 4.02
CA VAL A 32 -3.67 5.10 4.03
C VAL A 32 -4.63 6.09 4.68
N PHE A 33 -5.91 5.72 4.78
CA PHE A 33 -6.91 6.50 5.51
C PHE A 33 -8.00 5.57 6.07
N SER A 34 -8.45 5.86 7.29
CA SER A 34 -9.62 5.21 7.90
C SER A 34 -10.30 6.22 8.80
N GLY A 35 -11.53 6.62 8.49
CA GLY A 35 -12.19 7.67 9.24
C GLY A 35 -13.52 8.09 8.63
N HIS A 36 -14.16 9.09 9.25
CA HIS A 36 -15.41 9.65 8.74
C HIS A 36 -15.12 10.88 7.86
N LEU A 37 -15.89 11.00 6.77
CA LEU A 37 -15.89 12.14 5.87
C LEU A 37 -17.29 12.74 5.77
N LYS A 38 -17.37 14.05 5.99
CA LYS A 38 -18.57 14.86 5.78
C LYS A 38 -18.61 15.43 4.37
N GLU A 39 -19.78 15.95 3.99
CA GLU A 39 -20.03 16.55 2.67
C GLU A 39 -19.14 17.77 2.38
N ASP A 40 -18.81 18.55 3.41
CA ASP A 40 -17.93 19.73 3.33
C ASP A 40 -16.44 19.36 3.34
N GLN A 41 -16.11 18.09 3.54
CA GLN A 41 -14.75 17.60 3.64
C GLN A 41 -14.28 16.90 2.37
N LYS A 42 -12.98 17.01 2.13
CA LYS A 42 -12.31 16.50 0.94
C LYS A 42 -11.05 15.76 1.34
N LEU A 43 -10.96 14.48 0.96
CA LEU A 43 -9.78 13.65 1.18
C LEU A 43 -8.96 13.63 -0.11
N GLN A 44 -7.80 14.28 -0.06
CA GLN A 44 -6.81 14.26 -1.14
C GLN A 44 -5.78 13.17 -0.87
N ILE A 45 -5.56 12.28 -1.84
CA ILE A 45 -4.52 11.25 -1.83
C ILE A 45 -3.75 11.35 -3.14
N ASN A 46 -2.55 11.91 -3.12
CA ASN A 46 -1.80 12.31 -4.33
C ASN A 46 -2.70 13.08 -5.32
N GLU A 47 -2.93 12.54 -6.51
CA GLU A 47 -3.78 13.11 -7.57
C GLU A 47 -5.28 12.85 -7.38
N TYR A 48 -5.64 11.92 -6.49
CA TYR A 48 -7.03 11.55 -6.23
C TYR A 48 -7.67 12.47 -5.21
N LEU A 49 -8.89 12.91 -5.50
CA LEU A 49 -9.76 13.64 -4.60
C LEU A 49 -11.02 12.81 -4.34
N ILE A 50 -11.24 12.46 -3.09
CA ILE A 50 -12.44 11.76 -2.61
C ILE A 50 -13.33 12.76 -1.88
N ARG A 51 -14.61 12.79 -2.24
CA ARG A 51 -15.63 13.61 -1.58
C ARG A 51 -16.95 12.87 -1.47
N ILE A 52 -17.79 13.31 -0.53
CA ILE A 52 -19.11 12.76 -0.30
C ILE A 52 -20.15 13.75 -0.83
N GLU A 53 -21.10 13.27 -1.62
CA GLU A 53 -22.28 14.03 -2.05
C GLU A 53 -23.55 13.24 -1.80
N PHE A 54 -24.68 13.94 -1.64
CA PHE A 54 -25.98 13.32 -1.49
C PHE A 54 -26.76 13.34 -2.80
N GLY A 55 -27.28 12.18 -3.17
CA GLY A 55 -28.21 12.06 -4.28
C GLY A 55 -29.58 12.64 -3.94
N ILE A 56 -30.44 12.79 -4.96
CA ILE A 56 -31.85 13.16 -4.79
C ILE A 56 -32.64 12.15 -3.95
N ASP A 57 -32.12 10.93 -3.82
CA ASP A 57 -32.65 9.84 -2.99
C ASP A 57 -32.26 9.97 -1.52
N GLY A 58 -31.51 11.02 -1.14
CA GLY A 58 -31.00 11.22 0.20
C GLY A 58 -29.92 10.22 0.61
N SER A 59 -29.40 9.43 -0.32
CA SER A 59 -28.30 8.50 -0.04
C SER A 59 -26.95 9.18 -0.25
N PRO A 60 -25.92 8.85 0.57
CA PRO A 60 -24.56 9.32 0.34
C PRO A 60 -23.92 8.59 -0.85
N TYR A 61 -23.10 9.31 -1.60
CA TYR A 61 -22.29 8.81 -2.70
C TYR A 61 -20.84 9.24 -2.48
N VAL A 62 -19.91 8.31 -2.71
CA VAL A 62 -18.48 8.60 -2.81
C VAL A 62 -18.19 8.98 -4.26
N ILE A 63 -17.63 10.17 -4.44
CA ILE A 63 -17.13 10.64 -5.74
C ILE A 63 -15.61 10.64 -5.70
N ILE A 64 -15.00 9.97 -6.68
CA ILE A 64 -13.55 9.92 -6.86
C ILE A 64 -13.19 10.70 -8.11
N GLU A 65 -12.38 11.74 -7.94
CA GLU A 65 -11.82 12.54 -9.02
C GLU A 65 -10.32 12.31 -9.13
N ALA A 66 -9.80 12.32 -10.36
CA ALA A 66 -8.36 12.38 -10.61
C ALA A 66 -8.11 13.31 -11.80
N ASN A 67 -7.11 14.19 -11.68
CA ASN A 67 -6.77 15.19 -12.70
C ASN A 67 -7.98 16.03 -13.15
N ASN A 68 -8.78 16.53 -12.18
CA ASN A 68 -9.98 17.35 -12.40
C ASN A 68 -11.08 16.67 -13.25
N SER A 69 -11.12 15.34 -13.27
CA SER A 69 -12.18 14.57 -13.91
C SER A 69 -12.72 13.52 -12.96
N ILE A 70 -14.05 13.41 -12.89
CA ILE A 70 -14.70 12.31 -12.17
C ILE A 70 -14.28 11.01 -12.83
N LYS A 71 -13.79 10.08 -12.02
CA LYS A 71 -13.41 8.73 -12.43
C LYS A 71 -14.47 7.72 -12.03
N GLU A 72 -14.96 7.83 -10.81
CA GLU A 72 -15.96 6.91 -10.26
C GLU A 72 -16.97 7.66 -9.39
N ILE A 73 -18.20 7.14 -9.40
CA ILE A 73 -19.28 7.54 -8.50
C ILE A 73 -19.86 6.25 -7.92
N LEU A 74 -19.76 6.08 -6.61
CA LEU A 74 -20.21 4.89 -5.90
C LEU A 74 -21.30 5.28 -4.90
N LYS A 75 -22.47 4.62 -4.96
CA LYS A 75 -23.45 4.73 -3.87
C LYS A 75 -22.85 4.12 -2.60
N ALA A 76 -22.81 4.88 -1.52
CA ALA A 76 -22.12 4.51 -0.29
C ALA A 76 -22.93 3.56 0.59
N ASP A 77 -23.35 2.44 0.02
CA ASP A 77 -23.93 1.34 0.77
C ASP A 77 -22.85 0.66 1.64
N PHE A 78 -23.23 0.13 2.80
CA PHE A 78 -22.27 -0.52 3.69
C PHE A 78 -21.59 -1.71 3.00
N GLY A 79 -20.26 -1.72 2.99
CA GLY A 79 -19.45 -2.73 2.32
C GLY A 79 -19.26 -2.49 0.82
N ALA A 80 -19.83 -1.42 0.26
CA ALA A 80 -19.56 -1.05 -1.13
C ALA A 80 -18.08 -0.67 -1.30
N GLU A 81 -17.46 -1.18 -2.35
CA GLU A 81 -16.05 -0.95 -2.64
C GLU A 81 -15.88 -0.52 -4.10
N VAL A 82 -14.97 0.42 -4.32
CA VAL A 82 -14.55 0.82 -5.66
C VAL A 82 -13.03 0.90 -5.74
N GLU A 83 -12.49 0.45 -6.87
CA GLU A 83 -11.07 0.51 -7.16
C GLU A 83 -10.81 1.44 -8.36
N THR A 84 -9.90 2.39 -8.20
CA THR A 84 -9.51 3.34 -9.25
C THR A 84 -8.00 3.51 -9.23
N GLY A 85 -7.32 2.96 -10.24
CA GLY A 85 -5.85 2.99 -10.30
C GLY A 85 -5.23 2.29 -9.08
N ASN A 86 -4.46 3.04 -8.28
CA ASN A 86 -3.82 2.52 -7.07
C ASN A 86 -4.71 2.64 -5.82
N LEU A 87 -5.92 3.20 -5.94
CA LEU A 87 -6.77 3.55 -4.81
C LEU A 87 -7.94 2.57 -4.71
N ILE A 88 -8.20 2.05 -3.51
CA ILE A 88 -9.38 1.24 -3.19
C ILE A 88 -10.13 1.95 -2.06
N VAL A 89 -11.40 2.25 -2.25
CA VAL A 89 -12.25 2.88 -1.23
C VAL A 89 -13.35 1.93 -0.86
N SER A 90 -13.45 1.60 0.43
CA SER A 90 -14.51 0.78 0.99
C SER A 90 -15.38 1.65 1.90
N CYS A 91 -16.70 1.60 1.69
CA CYS A 91 -17.70 2.36 2.43
C CYS A 91 -18.15 1.60 3.68
N GLY A 92 -18.19 2.29 4.81
CA GLY A 92 -18.78 1.82 6.05
C GLY A 92 -20.16 2.44 6.28
N SER A 93 -20.54 2.58 7.55
CA SER A 93 -21.81 3.18 7.94
C SER A 93 -21.77 4.71 7.84
N TYR A 94 -22.91 5.30 7.50
CA TYR A 94 -23.12 6.73 7.63
C TYR A 94 -23.65 7.09 9.03
N ASP A 95 -23.10 8.14 9.61
CA ASP A 95 -23.53 8.75 10.86
C ASP A 95 -23.77 10.24 10.62
N ALA A 96 -24.94 10.77 11.02
CA ALA A 96 -25.31 12.15 10.73
C ALA A 96 -24.41 13.20 11.42
N GLU A 97 -23.80 12.86 12.55
CA GLU A 97 -22.91 13.76 13.28
C GLU A 97 -21.47 13.69 12.76
N LYS A 98 -21.02 12.50 12.33
CA LYS A 98 -19.62 12.23 11.95
C LYS A 98 -19.38 12.20 10.44
N GLY A 99 -20.38 11.84 9.64
CA GLY A 99 -20.28 11.65 8.20
C GLY A 99 -20.24 10.17 7.79
N LEU A 100 -19.83 9.89 6.54
CA LEU A 100 -19.63 8.54 6.04
C LEU A 100 -18.30 7.98 6.52
N PHE A 101 -18.30 6.83 7.20
CA PHE A 101 -17.06 6.11 7.46
C PHE A 101 -16.51 5.51 6.17
N ILE A 102 -15.24 5.76 5.85
CA ILE A 102 -14.56 5.12 4.72
C ILE A 102 -13.20 4.59 5.15
N VAL A 103 -12.78 3.51 4.49
CA VAL A 103 -11.41 3.00 4.53
C VAL A 103 -10.83 3.14 3.14
N VAL A 104 -9.62 3.69 3.04
CA VAL A 104 -8.91 3.84 1.78
C VAL A 104 -7.61 3.05 1.83
N LEU A 105 -7.50 2.07 0.95
CA LEU A 105 -6.27 1.32 0.72
C LEU A 105 -5.54 1.88 -0.51
N TRP A 106 -4.22 1.89 -0.43
CA TRP A 106 -3.33 2.21 -1.53
C TRP A 106 -2.55 0.97 -1.96
N LYS A 107 -2.55 0.69 -3.27
CA LYS A 107 -1.67 -0.30 -3.91
C LYS A 107 -0.30 0.34 -4.10
N ALA A 108 0.59 0.12 -3.14
CA ALA A 108 1.96 0.57 -3.24
C ALA A 108 2.77 -0.43 -4.07
N ILE A 109 3.45 0.07 -5.10
CA ILE A 109 4.39 -0.70 -5.92
C ILE A 109 5.78 -0.52 -5.32
N GLY A 110 6.42 -1.63 -4.98
CA GLY A 110 7.73 -1.68 -4.36
C GLY A 110 8.84 -1.71 -5.41
N GLU A 111 9.85 -0.87 -5.19
CA GLU A 111 11.09 -0.89 -5.97
C GLU A 111 12.12 -1.76 -5.23
N GLU A 112 12.63 -2.80 -5.89
CA GLU A 112 13.63 -3.71 -5.32
C GLU A 112 15.05 -3.17 -5.53
N TYR A 113 15.82 -3.16 -4.44
CA TYR A 113 17.21 -2.74 -4.42
C TYR A 113 18.11 -3.84 -3.87
N LYS A 114 19.08 -4.27 -4.67
CA LYS A 114 20.22 -5.03 -4.14
C LYS A 114 21.08 -4.10 -3.31
N VAL A 115 21.36 -4.50 -2.08
CA VAL A 115 22.06 -3.67 -1.12
C VAL A 115 23.22 -4.42 -0.48
N GLU A 116 24.31 -3.69 -0.25
CA GLU A 116 25.48 -4.12 0.49
C GLU A 116 25.83 -3.08 1.55
N LYS A 117 26.68 -3.44 2.52
CA LYS A 117 27.15 -2.51 3.55
C LYS A 117 27.78 -1.27 2.89
N GLY A 118 27.34 -0.08 3.28
CA GLY A 118 27.73 1.21 2.71
C GLY A 118 26.90 1.67 1.50
N SER A 119 25.92 0.88 1.06
CA SER A 119 24.99 1.30 -0.01
C SER A 119 24.09 2.44 0.44
N PHE A 120 23.79 3.37 -0.47
CA PHE A 120 22.84 4.45 -0.24
C PHE A 120 21.66 4.39 -1.21
N VAL A 121 20.44 4.26 -0.69
CA VAL A 121 19.21 4.08 -1.47
C VAL A 121 18.10 4.97 -0.93
N LYS A 122 17.52 5.85 -1.76
CA LYS A 122 16.35 6.70 -1.41
C LYS A 122 16.50 7.43 -0.05
N ASN A 123 17.70 7.89 0.27
CA ASN A 123 18.10 8.54 1.54
C ASN A 123 18.30 7.61 2.74
N PHE A 124 18.45 6.31 2.51
CA PHE A 124 18.80 5.32 3.51
C PHE A 124 20.22 4.82 3.26
N GLU A 125 21.08 4.90 4.25
CA GLU A 125 22.40 4.27 4.23
C GLU A 125 22.30 2.87 4.86
N VAL A 126 22.92 1.87 4.24
CA VAL A 126 22.96 0.50 4.77
C VAL A 126 24.19 0.37 5.65
N LEU A 127 24.00 0.35 6.97
CA LEU A 127 25.08 0.21 7.93
C LEU A 127 25.59 -1.23 7.99
N GLU A 128 24.66 -2.19 7.98
CA GLU A 128 24.95 -3.63 8.02
C GLU A 128 23.88 -4.40 7.26
N VAL A 129 24.26 -5.50 6.61
CA VAL A 129 23.31 -6.39 5.93
C VAL A 129 23.83 -7.82 5.94
N ASN A 130 22.96 -8.76 6.27
CA ASN A 130 23.19 -10.19 6.12
C ASN A 130 21.88 -10.86 5.66
N SER A 131 21.86 -12.18 5.49
CA SER A 131 20.66 -12.88 5.00
C SER A 131 19.45 -12.85 5.94
N THR A 132 19.64 -12.47 7.21
CA THR A 132 18.62 -12.52 8.26
C THR A 132 18.12 -11.14 8.68
N GLU A 133 18.92 -10.10 8.49
CA GLU A 133 18.58 -8.74 8.88
C GLU A 133 19.37 -7.69 8.11
N ILE A 134 18.83 -6.48 8.10
CA ILE A 134 19.46 -5.27 7.60
C ILE A 134 19.33 -4.16 8.64
N THR A 135 20.41 -3.40 8.81
CA THR A 135 20.47 -2.18 9.61
C THR A 135 20.66 -1.02 8.67
N ILE A 136 19.72 -0.07 8.68
CA ILE A 136 19.74 1.11 7.82
C ILE A 136 19.63 2.39 8.63
N GLU A 137 20.25 3.46 8.16
CA GLU A 137 20.22 4.78 8.76
C GLU A 137 19.54 5.78 7.83
N ARG A 138 18.78 6.71 8.41
CA ARG A 138 18.33 7.92 7.74
C ARG A 138 18.45 9.11 8.69
N GLY A 139 19.39 10.00 8.40
CA GLY A 139 19.69 11.13 9.29
C GLY A 139 20.26 10.61 10.62
N THR A 140 19.57 10.88 11.73
CA THR A 140 19.99 10.42 13.08
C THR A 140 19.28 9.15 13.53
N SER A 141 18.39 8.58 12.72
CA SER A 141 17.57 7.42 13.08
C SER A 141 18.11 6.15 12.43
N VAL A 142 18.24 5.09 13.23
CA VAL A 142 18.68 3.76 12.79
C VAL A 142 17.51 2.78 12.91
N PHE A 143 17.31 1.98 11.87
CA PHE A 143 16.23 1.02 11.76
C PHE A 143 16.80 -0.39 11.53
N TYR A 144 16.25 -1.36 12.26
CA TYR A 144 16.62 -2.76 12.18
C TYR A 144 15.45 -3.52 11.59
N ILE A 145 15.67 -4.23 10.48
CA ILE A 145 14.62 -4.94 9.73
C ILE A 145 15.05 -6.38 9.55
N LYS A 146 14.27 -7.32 10.09
CA LYS A 146 14.51 -8.75 9.87
C LYS A 146 14.06 -9.16 8.47
N ALA A 147 14.63 -10.25 7.98
CA ALA A 147 14.22 -10.84 6.71
C ALA A 147 12.73 -11.22 6.75
N ASN A 148 12.04 -10.87 5.66
CA ASN A 148 10.60 -10.96 5.45
C ASN A 148 9.75 -10.12 6.41
N GLU A 149 10.36 -9.15 7.10
CA GLU A 149 9.65 -8.13 7.86
C GLU A 149 9.73 -6.78 7.14
N SER A 150 8.80 -5.90 7.51
CA SER A 150 8.77 -4.54 7.00
C SER A 150 8.59 -3.52 8.11
N VAL A 151 9.21 -2.36 7.96
CA VAL A 151 9.07 -1.21 8.86
C VAL A 151 8.56 -0.01 8.08
N LYS A 152 7.64 0.76 8.67
CA LYS A 152 7.24 2.05 8.13
C LYS A 152 8.19 3.12 8.63
N VAL A 153 8.77 3.90 7.71
CA VAL A 153 9.59 5.06 8.03
C VAL A 153 9.09 6.24 7.21
N ASP A 154 8.46 7.21 7.87
CA ASP A 154 7.91 8.41 7.22
C ASP A 154 6.92 8.02 6.10
N LYS A 155 7.14 8.46 4.85
CA LYS A 155 6.35 8.08 3.67
C LYS A 155 6.76 6.77 3.02
N TYR A 156 7.65 5.98 3.63
CA TYR A 156 8.12 4.71 3.05
C TYR A 156 7.73 3.51 3.90
N ILE A 157 7.52 2.38 3.25
CA ILE A 157 7.61 1.05 3.87
C ILE A 157 8.86 0.39 3.32
N LEU A 158 9.69 -0.13 4.21
CA LEU A 158 10.95 -0.76 3.90
C LEU A 158 10.81 -2.23 4.26
N GLU A 159 10.96 -3.12 3.29
CA GLU A 159 10.87 -4.56 3.47
C GLU A 159 12.18 -5.20 3.09
N PHE A 160 12.72 -6.03 3.98
CA PHE A 160 13.93 -6.77 3.69
C PHE A 160 13.59 -8.19 3.32
N THR A 161 13.94 -8.65 2.12
CA THR A 161 13.61 -10.01 1.64
C THR A 161 14.62 -11.08 2.09
N GLY A 162 15.63 -10.70 2.88
CA GLY A 162 16.80 -11.54 3.16
C GLY A 162 17.88 -11.48 2.06
N LYS A 163 17.60 -10.81 0.94
CA LYS A 163 18.57 -10.59 -0.15
C LYS A 163 18.57 -9.17 -0.69
N SER A 164 17.45 -8.48 -0.58
CA SER A 164 17.25 -7.17 -1.19
C SER A 164 16.31 -6.34 -0.32
N LEU A 165 16.44 -5.02 -0.43
CA LEU A 165 15.58 -4.06 0.23
C LEU A 165 14.52 -3.62 -0.78
N VAL A 166 13.25 -3.89 -0.49
CA VAL A 166 12.11 -3.41 -1.27
C VAL A 166 11.56 -2.16 -0.59
N ILE A 167 11.48 -1.06 -1.34
CA ILE A 167 11.01 0.22 -0.84
C ILE A 167 9.68 0.55 -1.50
N TYR A 168 8.65 0.71 -0.69
CA TYR A 168 7.32 1.15 -1.12
C TYR A 168 7.13 2.62 -0.72
N GLU A 169 6.88 3.49 -1.69
CA GLU A 169 6.52 4.89 -1.42
C GLU A 169 5.01 5.01 -1.22
N LEU A 170 4.61 5.58 -0.09
CA LEU A 170 3.22 5.83 0.28
C LEU A 170 2.77 7.19 -0.25
N PRO A 171 1.48 7.33 -0.61
CA PRO A 171 0.94 8.58 -1.10
C PRO A 171 0.86 9.62 0.02
N GLN A 172 0.88 10.89 -0.36
CA GLN A 172 0.54 11.97 0.56
C GLN A 172 -0.98 12.00 0.77
N VAL A 173 -1.40 11.99 2.02
CA VAL A 173 -2.80 12.04 2.43
C VAL A 173 -3.07 13.37 3.11
N THR A 174 -4.08 14.11 2.65
CA THR A 174 -4.49 15.39 3.25
C THR A 174 -6.01 15.45 3.30
N VAL A 175 -6.56 15.80 4.46
CA VAL A 175 -7.98 16.12 4.60
C VAL A 175 -8.13 17.64 4.64
N LYS A 176 -8.95 18.19 3.74
CA LYS A 176 -9.31 19.63 3.74
C LYS A 176 -10.75 19.78 4.20
N GLY A 177 -11.00 20.70 5.13
CA GLY A 177 -12.32 21.04 5.67
C GLY A 177 -12.23 22.22 6.64
N GLU A 178 -13.37 22.82 7.01
CA GLU A 178 -13.42 24.04 7.84
C GLU A 178 -13.07 23.84 9.31
N LYS A 179 -12.89 22.60 9.80
CA LYS A 179 -12.40 22.32 11.16
C LYS A 179 -11.45 21.13 11.19
N THR A 180 -10.35 21.31 11.91
CA THR A 180 -9.28 20.35 12.18
C THR A 180 -9.81 19.10 12.89
N PHE A 181 -9.42 17.91 12.47
CA PHE A 181 -9.70 16.64 13.17
C PHE A 181 -8.45 15.76 13.26
N GLU A 182 -8.47 14.87 14.27
CA GLU A 182 -7.45 13.86 14.54
C GLU A 182 -7.44 12.79 13.45
N ILE A 183 -6.26 12.61 12.85
CA ILE A 183 -6.00 11.52 11.90
C ILE A 183 -5.70 10.27 12.72
N SER A 184 -6.62 9.30 12.76
CA SER A 184 -6.32 7.97 13.27
C SER A 184 -5.75 7.10 12.15
N VAL A 185 -4.42 7.00 12.09
CA VAL A 185 -3.75 6.05 11.20
C VAL A 185 -3.73 4.69 11.90
N SER A 186 -4.71 3.83 11.57
CA SER A 186 -4.73 2.45 12.06
C SER A 186 -4.03 1.53 11.08
N PHE A 187 -2.97 0.85 11.54
CA PHE A 187 -2.28 -0.20 10.80
C PHE A 187 -2.75 -1.57 11.31
N PRO A 188 -3.16 -2.49 10.43
CA PRO A 188 -3.43 -3.86 10.86
C PRO A 188 -2.11 -4.50 11.35
N TYR A 189 -2.13 -4.98 12.60
CA TYR A 189 -1.02 -5.63 13.27
C TYR A 189 -0.83 -7.09 12.81
N LYS A 190 0.35 -7.65 13.14
CA LYS A 190 0.78 -9.05 12.90
C LYS A 190 -0.31 -10.07 13.28
N GLU A 191 -0.71 -10.89 12.32
CA GLU A 191 -1.50 -12.10 12.60
C GLU A 191 -0.66 -13.07 13.45
N VAL A 192 -1.13 -13.37 14.66
CA VAL A 192 -0.54 -14.42 15.52
C VAL A 192 -1.51 -15.58 15.53
N VAL A 193 -1.18 -16.64 14.79
CA VAL A 193 -1.94 -17.90 14.82
C VAL A 193 -1.52 -18.67 16.07
N ALA A 194 -2.42 -18.79 17.03
CA ALA A 194 -2.24 -19.52 18.28
C ALA A 194 -3.16 -20.74 18.36
N LYS A 195 -2.69 -21.83 18.96
CA LYS A 195 -3.45 -23.06 19.23
C LYS A 195 -3.94 -23.08 20.69
N PRO A 196 -4.95 -23.91 21.04
CA PRO A 196 -5.38 -24.06 22.42
C PRO A 196 -4.21 -24.50 23.32
N GLY A 197 -3.84 -23.63 24.28
CA GLY A 197 -2.72 -23.85 25.21
C GLY A 197 -1.56 -22.85 25.07
N ASP A 198 -1.55 -22.02 24.03
CA ASP A 198 -0.48 -21.04 23.84
C ASP A 198 -0.60 -19.86 24.82
N VAL A 199 0.53 -19.49 25.45
CA VAL A 199 0.64 -18.29 26.28
C VAL A 199 1.30 -17.19 25.45
N LEU A 200 0.49 -16.24 24.98
CA LEU A 200 0.97 -15.10 24.20
C LEU A 200 1.54 -14.03 25.14
N LYS A 201 2.83 -13.69 24.97
CA LYS A 201 3.47 -12.57 25.67
C LYS A 201 3.66 -11.41 24.70
N PHE A 202 2.98 -10.30 24.95
CA PHE A 202 3.16 -9.05 24.24
C PHE A 202 4.04 -8.13 25.09
N SER A 203 5.23 -7.77 24.60
CA SER A 203 6.05 -6.72 25.21
C SER A 203 5.61 -5.37 24.64
N ASN A 204 4.94 -4.56 25.45
CA ASN A 204 4.71 -3.15 25.13
C ASN A 204 6.03 -2.39 25.34
N SER A 205 6.58 -1.84 24.27
CA SER A 205 7.61 -0.81 24.35
C SER A 205 6.93 0.52 24.02
N TYR A 206 6.86 1.39 25.03
CA TYR A 206 6.44 2.79 24.91
C TYR A 206 7.52 3.61 24.19
#